data_AF-A0AAU7SZN5-F1
#
_entry.id   AF-A0AAU7SZN5-F1
#
_cell.length_a   1.000
_cell.length_b   1.000
_cell.length_c   1.000
_cell.angle_alpha   90.00
_cell.angle_beta   90.00
_cell.angle_gamma   90.00
#
_symmetry.space_group_name_H-M   'P 1'
#
loop_
_entity.id
_entity.type
_entity.pdbx_description
1 polymer ?
#
loop_
_entity_poly.entity_id
_entity_poly.type
_entity_poly.pdbx_seq_one_letter_code
_entity_poly.pdbx_strand_id
1 'polypeptide(L)' 'MSTSNSPFNTTRSIKLDGGRVRCVVYLPKEEADHINTLAKKSQQSQSSVIAKFYFQGKNQTETNED' A
#
# COMPACT_ATOMS: atom_id res chain seq x y z
N MET A 1 22.69 -32.91 18.37
CA MET A 1 21.66 -32.78 17.33
C MET A 1 22.23 -31.91 16.22
N SER A 2 22.38 -32.44 15.02
CA SER A 2 23.03 -31.79 13.88
C SER A 2 21.97 -31.12 12.98
N THR A 3 22.14 -29.83 12.68
CA THR A 3 21.25 -29.00 11.82
C THR A 3 21.44 -29.27 10.32
N SER A 4 22.02 -30.42 9.95
CA SER A 4 22.44 -30.72 8.58
C SER A 4 21.29 -30.95 7.60
N ASN A 5 20.07 -31.20 8.11
CA ASN A 5 18.89 -31.53 7.30
C ASN A 5 17.80 -30.44 7.34
N SER A 6 17.99 -29.37 8.09
CA SER A 6 17.05 -28.24 8.08
C SER A 6 17.40 -27.32 6.91
N PRO A 7 16.44 -26.92 6.05
CA PRO A 7 16.69 -25.91 5.03
C PRO A 7 17.30 -24.68 5.72
N PHE A 8 18.40 -24.18 5.16
CA PHE A 8 19.11 -23.02 5.69
C PHE A 8 18.09 -21.89 5.83
N ASN A 9 17.83 -21.47 7.08
CA ASN A 9 16.88 -20.42 7.40
C ASN A 9 17.38 -19.15 6.72
N THR A 10 16.80 -18.82 5.55
CA THR A 10 17.12 -17.61 4.84
C THR A 10 16.87 -16.48 5.81
N THR A 11 17.95 -15.79 6.14
CA THR A 11 17.98 -14.64 7.02
C THR A 11 16.79 -13.75 6.68
N ARG A 12 15.95 -13.52 7.69
CA ARG A 12 14.75 -12.68 7.60
C ARG A 12 15.07 -11.46 6.72
N SER A 13 14.24 -11.18 5.70
CA SER A 13 14.49 -10.08 4.78
C SER A 13 14.88 -8.81 5.53
N ILE A 14 15.98 -8.18 5.11
CA ILE A 14 16.45 -6.93 5.70
C ILE A 14 15.33 -5.90 5.64
N LYS A 15 15.03 -5.26 6.78
CA LYS A 15 14.11 -4.13 6.81
C LYS A 15 14.73 -3.03 5.95
N LEU A 16 14.12 -2.75 4.81
CA LEU A 16 14.47 -1.59 4.01
C LEU A 16 14.16 -0.33 4.85
N ASP A 17 15.13 0.56 4.93
CA ASP A 17 14.91 1.88 5.47
C ASP A 17 13.95 2.64 4.53
N GLY A 18 13.03 3.43 5.10
CA GLY A 18 11.97 4.07 4.32
C GLY A 18 10.85 3.13 3.86
N GLY A 19 10.46 2.14 4.67
CA GLY A 19 9.33 1.24 4.40
C GLY A 19 7.95 1.93 4.36
N ARG A 20 6.90 1.27 4.86
CA ARG A 20 5.55 1.88 4.87
C ARG A 20 5.53 3.13 5.76
N VAL A 21 5.50 4.31 5.14
CA VAL A 21 5.32 5.59 5.84
C VAL A 21 3.85 5.78 6.16
N ARG A 22 3.53 6.08 7.43
CA ARG A 22 2.17 6.44 7.83
C ARG A 22 1.90 7.88 7.40
N CYS A 23 0.80 8.10 6.69
CA CYS A 23 0.31 9.43 6.36
C CYS A 23 -1.10 9.62 6.91
N VAL A 24 -1.43 10.87 7.25
CA VAL A 24 -2.79 11.29 7.60
C VAL A 24 -3.32 12.06 6.41
N VAL A 25 -4.47 11.65 5.88
CA VAL A 25 -5.13 12.29 4.74
C VAL A 25 -6.41 12.94 5.26
N TYR A 26 -6.53 14.24 5.06
CA TYR A 26 -7.73 14.99 5.38
C TYR A 26 -8.61 15.05 4.15
N LEU A 27 -9.82 14.51 4.25
CA LEU A 27 -10.80 14.46 3.18
C LEU A 27 -12.12 15.04 3.68
N PRO A 28 -12.92 15.67 2.80
CA PRO A 28 -14.32 15.93 3.05
C PRO A 28 -15.07 14.65 3.43
N LYS A 29 -16.11 14.78 4.25
CA LYS A 29 -16.90 13.63 4.73
C LYS A 29 -17.45 12.80 3.56
N GLU A 30 -17.95 13.47 2.53
CA GLU A 30 -18.53 12.83 1.35
C GLU A 30 -17.52 11.92 0.63
N GLU A 31 -16.28 12.38 0.46
CA GLU A 31 -15.21 11.61 -0.18
C GLU A 31 -14.76 10.43 0.70
N ALA A 32 -14.66 10.64 2.01
CA ALA A 32 -14.32 9.58 2.95
C ALA A 32 -15.38 8.46 2.95
N ASP A 33 -16.66 8.82 2.93
CA ASP A 33 -17.76 7.86 2.84
C ASP A 33 -17.76 7.11 1.50
N HIS A 34 -17.47 7.81 0.40
CA HIS A 34 -17.32 7.17 -0.90
C HIS A 34 -16.20 6.11 -0.91
N ILE A 35 -15.01 6.44 -0.37
CA ILE A 35 -13.90 5.48 -0.24
C ILE A 35 -14.31 4.27 0.61
N ASN A 36 -15.08 4.48 1.68
CA ASN A 36 -15.59 3.40 2.52
C ASN A 36 -16.50 2.45 1.76
N THR A 37 -17.41 2.97 0.93
CA THR A 37 -18.29 2.13 0.11
C THR A 37 -17.51 1.34 -0.94
N LEU A 38 -16.50 1.96 -1.57
CA LEU A 38 -15.62 1.30 -2.54
C LEU A 38 -14.78 0.19 -1.89
N ALA A 39 -14.24 0.43 -0.71
CA ALA A 39 -13.48 -0.57 0.06
C ALA A 39 -14.35 -1.80 0.35
N LYS A 40 -15.59 -1.58 0.81
CA LYS A 40 -16.56 -2.67 1.05
C LYS A 40 -16.89 -3.45 -0.24
N LYS A 41 -17.17 -2.73 -1.34
CA LYS A 41 -17.53 -3.35 -2.63
C LYS A 41 -16.39 -4.18 -3.23
N SER A 42 -15.15 -3.70 -3.10
CA SER A 42 -13.96 -4.33 -3.65
C SER A 42 -13.30 -5.35 -2.71
N GLN A 43 -13.82 -5.52 -1.48
CA GLN A 43 -13.22 -6.33 -0.42
C GLN A 43 -11.76 -5.96 -0.13
N GLN A 44 -11.45 -4.66 -0.21
CA GLN A 44 -10.10 -4.12 0.06
C GLN A 44 -10.09 -3.22 1.28
N SER A 45 -8.92 -2.97 1.85
CA SER A 45 -8.78 -1.95 2.89
C SER A 45 -8.90 -0.54 2.30
N GLN A 46 -9.42 0.39 3.10
CA GLN A 46 -9.46 1.81 2.75
C GLN A 46 -8.07 2.33 2.33
N SER A 47 -7.02 1.94 3.06
CA SER A 47 -5.64 2.32 2.75
C SER A 47 -5.17 1.82 1.39
N SER A 48 -5.60 0.62 0.96
CA SER A 48 -5.25 0.08 -0.36
C SER A 48 -5.99 0.83 -1.47
N VAL A 49 -7.23 1.23 -1.24
CA VAL A 49 -8.02 2.03 -2.19
C VAL A 49 -7.40 3.42 -2.35
N ILE A 50 -7.04 4.07 -1.23
CA ILE A 50 -6.36 5.38 -1.24
C ILE A 50 -5.01 5.30 -1.97
N ALA A 51 -4.22 4.25 -1.70
CA ALA A 51 -2.94 4.06 -2.39
C ALA A 51 -3.13 3.91 -3.92
N LYS A 52 -4.15 3.15 -4.36
CA LYS A 52 -4.46 3.02 -5.79
C LYS A 52 -4.77 4.37 -6.43
N PHE A 53 -5.62 5.20 -5.80
CA PHE A 53 -5.92 6.53 -6.30
C PHE A 53 -4.68 7.42 -6.38
N TYR A 54 -3.82 7.38 -5.35
CA TYR A 54 -2.56 8.12 -5.34
C TYR A 54 -1.64 7.72 -6.50
N PHE A 55 -1.42 6.41 -6.70
CA PHE A 55 -0.56 5.92 -7.79
C PHE A 55 -1.17 6.20 -9.18
N GLN A 56 -2.49 6.06 -9.32
CA GLN A 56 -3.18 6.39 -10.57
C GLN A 56 -3.02 7.87 -10.93
N GLY A 57 -3.16 8.78 -9.95
CA GLY A 57 -2.94 10.21 -10.15
C GLY A 57 -1.49 10.54 -10.53
N LYS A 58 -0.51 9.91 -9.87
CA LYS A 58 0.93 10.10 -10.16
C LYS A 58 1.29 9.73 -11.60
N ASN A 59 0.76 8.60 -12.09
CA ASN A 59 1.03 8.14 -13.46
C ASN A 59 0.39 9.05 -14.52
N GLN A 60 -0.72 9.73 -14.20
CA GLN A 60 -1.36 10.70 -15.10
C GLN A 60 -0.61 12.03 -15.15
N THR A 61 0.01 12.46 -14.05
CA THR A 61 0.85 13.66 -14.05
C THR A 61 2.16 13.45 -14.82
N GLU A 62 2.72 12.23 -14.80
CA GLU A 62 3.96 11.91 -15.54
C GLU A 62 3.76 11.81 -17.07
N THR A 63 2.52 11.72 -17.56
CA THR A 63 2.21 11.63 -19.00
C THR A 63 1.78 12.95 -19.63
N ASN A 64 1.67 14.04 -18.86
CA ASN A 64 1.32 15.37 -19.37
C ASN A 64 2.54 16.31 -19.51
N GLU A 65 3.75 15.76 -19.46
CA GLU A 65 4.99 16.41 -19.86
C GLU A 65 5.47 15.77 -21.18
N ASP A 66 4.79 16.07 -22.30
CA ASP A 66 5.27 16.11 -23.71
C ASP A 66 4.10 16.26 -24.70
#